data_AF-A0A925ZW79-F1
#
_entry.id   AF-A0A925ZW79-F1
#
_cell.length_a   1.000
_cell.length_b   1.000
_cell.length_c   1.000
_cell.angle_alpha   90.00
_cell.angle_beta   90.00
_cell.angle_gamma   90.00
#
_symmetry.space_group_name_H-M   'P 1'
#
loop_
_entity.id
_entity.type
_entity.pdbx_description
1 polymer ?
#
loop_
_entity_poly.entity_id
_entity_poly.type
_entity_poly.pdbx_seq_one_letter_code
_entity_poly.pdbx_strand_id
1 'polypeptide(L)'
;MQQQQEHIRQQNQTMQEQQEQLAGYQQQGQRDIEEAQREHSGRQQVRQQAYAANKEMHETAFLQLEGMLAGAVRYDLKRAVFMTENVFMGGQYDYGQFKQQIADLVQLCRGLAADSTQPNPAARFLALHRLMTDTVRVEYAKQVVTAHQPFT
;
A
#
# COMPACT_ATOMS: atom_id res chain seq x y z
N MET A 1 20.05 67.54 -4.87
CA MET A 1 18.80 67.24 -4.16
C MET A 1 17.86 66.31 -4.94
N GLN A 2 17.65 66.49 -6.25
CA GLN A 2 16.78 65.60 -7.05
C GLN A 2 17.25 64.13 -7.10
N GLN A 3 18.54 63.86 -7.34
CA GLN A 3 19.07 62.48 -7.38
C GLN A 3 18.92 61.70 -6.06
N GLN A 4 18.94 62.38 -4.92
CA GLN A 4 18.76 61.74 -3.61
C GLN A 4 17.30 61.33 -3.39
N GLN A 5 16.33 62.12 -3.89
CA GLN A 5 14.90 61.76 -3.82
C GLN A 5 14.54 60.60 -4.75
N GLU A 6 15.16 60.50 -5.92
CA GLU A 6 14.96 59.35 -6.83
C GLU A 6 15.51 58.06 -6.25
N HIS A 7 16.68 58.10 -5.61
CA HIS A 7 17.26 56.93 -4.98
C HIS A 7 16.38 56.39 -3.83
N ILE A 8 15.84 57.28 -3.00
CA ILE A 8 14.89 56.92 -1.94
C ILE A 8 13.61 56.32 -2.52
N ARG A 9 13.09 56.86 -3.64
CA ARG A 9 11.91 56.27 -4.32
C ARG A 9 12.19 54.86 -4.83
N GLN A 10 13.32 54.64 -5.50
CA GLN A 10 13.69 53.31 -6.00
C GLN A 10 13.88 52.31 -4.86
N GLN A 11 14.51 52.72 -3.76
CA GLN A 11 14.72 51.89 -2.58
C GLN A 11 13.39 51.51 -1.91
N ASN A 12 12.44 52.44 -1.83
CA ASN A 12 11.10 52.16 -1.32
C ASN A 12 10.32 51.20 -2.23
N GLN A 13 10.42 51.36 -3.56
CA GLN A 13 9.77 50.45 -4.52
C GLN A 13 10.31 49.02 -4.43
N THR A 14 11.64 48.85 -4.39
CA THR A 14 12.26 47.51 -4.26
C THR A 14 11.92 46.85 -2.93
N MET A 15 11.86 47.61 -1.84
CA MET A 15 11.44 47.09 -0.54
C MET A 15 9.98 46.62 -0.56
N GLN A 16 9.11 47.36 -1.26
CA GLN A 16 7.70 47.03 -1.41
C GLN A 16 7.50 45.75 -2.26
N GLU A 17 8.21 45.64 -3.38
CA GLU A 17 8.19 44.43 -4.23
C GLU A 17 8.70 43.19 -3.49
N GLN A 18 9.77 43.31 -2.69
CA GLN A 18 10.26 42.20 -1.86
C GLN A 18 9.25 41.77 -0.80
N GLN A 19 8.55 42.72 -0.16
CA GLN A 19 7.50 42.41 0.81
C GLN A 19 6.31 41.71 0.15
N GLU A 20 5.90 42.15 -1.04
CA GLU A 20 4.83 41.51 -1.81
C GLU A 20 5.19 40.09 -2.25
N GLN A 21 6.43 39.87 -2.69
CA GLN A 21 6.92 38.52 -3.02
C GLN A 21 6.93 37.59 -1.80
N LEU A 22 7.45 38.06 -0.66
CA LEU A 22 7.46 37.29 0.59
C LEU A 22 6.05 36.98 1.08
N ALA A 23 5.13 37.94 0.99
CA ALA A 23 3.72 37.73 1.31
C ALA A 23 3.07 36.71 0.36
N GLY A 24 3.42 36.74 -0.93
CA GLY A 24 3.00 35.76 -1.92
C GLY A 24 3.43 34.33 -1.56
N TYR A 25 4.71 34.13 -1.21
CA TYR A 25 5.23 32.84 -0.77
C TYR A 25 4.55 32.34 0.51
N GLN A 26 4.31 33.22 1.48
CA GLN A 26 3.63 32.86 2.72
C GLN A 26 2.16 32.46 2.47
N GLN A 27 1.44 33.21 1.64
CA GLN A 27 0.07 32.87 1.27
C GLN A 27 -0.03 31.57 0.46
N GLN A 28 0.96 31.28 -0.39
CA GLN A 28 1.00 30.04 -1.14
C GLN A 28 1.27 28.85 -0.21
N GLY A 29 2.26 28.96 0.68
CA GLY A 29 2.51 27.91 1.68
C GLY A 29 1.33 27.67 2.61
N GLN A 30 0.57 28.70 2.99
CA GLN A 30 -0.67 28.55 3.76
C GLN A 30 -1.75 27.79 2.98
N ARG A 31 -1.93 28.10 1.69
CA ARG A 31 -2.89 27.40 0.82
C ARG A 31 -2.55 25.92 0.65
N ASP A 32 -1.28 25.62 0.44
CA ASP A 32 -0.81 24.23 0.27
C ASP A 32 -1.05 23.41 1.55
N ILE A 33 -0.82 24.01 2.72
CA ILE A 33 -1.09 23.37 4.02
C ILE A 33 -2.59 23.13 4.21
N GLU A 34 -3.44 24.10 3.88
CA GLU A 34 -4.89 23.96 3.98
C GLU A 34 -5.42 22.88 3.03
N GLU A 35 -4.90 22.81 1.80
CA GLU A 35 -5.26 21.78 0.82
C GLU A 35 -4.87 20.39 1.31
N ALA A 36 -3.63 20.21 1.78
CA ALA A 36 -3.17 18.96 2.37
C ALA A 36 -4.03 18.54 3.58
N GLN A 37 -4.42 19.48 4.45
CA GLN A 37 -5.31 19.21 5.57
C GLN A 37 -6.72 18.78 5.13
N ARG A 38 -7.27 19.41 4.08
CA ARG A 38 -8.56 19.02 3.49
C ARG A 38 -8.49 17.63 2.88
N GLU A 39 -7.43 17.31 2.14
CA GLU A 39 -7.23 15.96 1.60
C GLU A 39 -7.12 14.91 2.71
N HIS A 40 -6.32 15.18 3.74
CA HIS A 40 -6.16 14.28 4.88
C HIS A 40 -7.48 14.06 5.62
N SER A 41 -8.24 15.12 5.90
CA SER A 41 -9.54 15.01 6.57
C SER A 41 -10.59 14.28 5.72
N GLY A 42 -10.63 14.53 4.41
CA GLY A 42 -11.47 13.79 3.47
C GLY A 42 -11.13 12.29 3.45
N ARG A 43 -9.84 11.94 3.37
CA ARG A 43 -9.40 10.54 3.44
C ARG A 43 -9.76 9.88 4.78
N GLN A 44 -9.69 10.61 5.89
CA GLN A 44 -10.10 10.11 7.21
C GLN A 44 -11.60 9.84 7.27
N GLN A 45 -12.43 10.74 6.74
CA GLN A 45 -13.88 10.55 6.69
C GLN A 45 -14.25 9.31 5.85
N VAL A 46 -13.64 9.13 4.67
CA VAL A 46 -13.87 7.94 3.84
C VAL A 46 -13.48 6.66 4.59
N ARG A 47 -12.33 6.67 5.29
CA ARG A 47 -11.89 5.53 6.10
C ARG A 47 -12.85 5.22 7.25
N GLN A 48 -13.37 6.24 7.94
CA GLN A 48 -14.33 6.06 9.02
C GLN A 48 -15.66 5.48 8.50
N GLN A 49 -16.13 5.95 7.34
CA GLN A 49 -17.34 5.42 6.71
C GLN A 49 -17.16 3.95 6.29
N ALA A 50 -16.01 3.60 5.68
CA ALA A 50 -15.69 2.22 5.34
C ALA A 50 -15.61 1.31 6.57
N TYR A 51 -14.99 1.79 7.66
CA TYR A 51 -14.96 1.06 8.93
C TYR A 51 -16.36 0.86 9.51
N ALA A 52 -17.19 1.90 9.52
CA ALA A 52 -18.56 1.81 10.01
C ALA A 52 -19.40 0.81 9.20
N ALA A 53 -19.23 0.78 7.88
CA ALA A 53 -19.92 -0.15 6.99
C ALA A 53 -19.50 -1.62 7.23
N ASN A 54 -18.23 -1.86 7.58
CA ASN A 54 -17.67 -3.21 7.76
C ASN A 54 -17.45 -3.59 9.23
N LYS A 55 -18.03 -2.84 10.18
CA LYS A 55 -17.75 -2.95 11.61
C LYS A 55 -17.93 -4.38 12.14
N GLU A 56 -19.03 -5.05 11.79
CA GLU A 56 -19.31 -6.41 12.22
C GLU A 56 -18.26 -7.42 11.71
N MET A 57 -17.76 -7.22 10.49
CA MET A 57 -16.71 -8.06 9.92
C MET A 57 -15.38 -7.83 10.64
N HIS A 58 -15.05 -6.58 10.98
CA HIS A 58 -13.89 -6.24 11.81
C HIS A 58 -13.97 -6.89 13.19
N GLU A 59 -15.12 -6.80 13.86
CA GLU A 59 -15.33 -7.39 15.19
C GLU A 59 -15.24 -8.93 15.14
N THR A 60 -15.85 -9.54 14.13
CA THR A 60 -15.77 -10.99 13.93
C THR A 60 -14.33 -11.44 13.69
N ALA A 61 -13.58 -10.71 12.85
CA ALA A 61 -12.18 -11.02 12.60
C ALA A 61 -11.33 -10.85 13.86
N PHE A 62 -11.56 -9.78 14.63
CA PHE A 62 -10.88 -9.53 15.89
C PHE A 62 -11.07 -10.68 16.89
N LEU A 63 -12.32 -11.08 17.17
CA LEU A 63 -12.62 -12.16 18.13
C LEU A 63 -12.00 -13.50 17.73
N GLN A 64 -11.96 -13.79 16.44
CA GLN A 64 -11.37 -15.02 15.93
C GLN A 64 -9.84 -15.01 16.05
N LEU A 65 -9.19 -13.88 15.75
CA LEU A 65 -7.75 -13.71 15.94
C LEU A 65 -7.37 -13.74 17.42
N GLU A 66 -8.12 -13.05 18.28
CA GLU A 66 -7.95 -13.09 19.73
C GLU A 66 -8.08 -14.53 20.25
N GLY A 67 -9.10 -15.27 19.80
CA GLY A 67 -9.28 -16.68 20.12
C GLY A 67 -8.10 -17.56 19.67
N MET A 68 -7.53 -17.31 18.49
CA MET A 68 -6.33 -18.01 18.02
C MET A 68 -5.09 -17.71 18.88
N LEU A 69 -4.91 -16.46 19.29
CA LEU A 69 -3.78 -16.01 20.11
C LEU A 69 -3.90 -16.49 21.56
N ALA A 70 -5.11 -16.54 22.11
CA ALA A 70 -5.39 -17.06 23.43
C ALA A 70 -5.39 -18.59 23.51
N GLY A 71 -5.27 -19.29 22.36
CA GLY A 71 -5.31 -20.75 22.28
C GLY A 71 -6.72 -21.35 22.42
N ALA A 72 -7.76 -20.52 22.45
CA ALA A 72 -9.17 -20.96 22.46
C ALA A 72 -9.62 -21.51 21.10
N VAL A 73 -8.99 -21.04 20.02
CA VAL A 73 -9.17 -21.52 18.65
C VAL A 73 -7.84 -22.03 18.12
N ARG A 74 -7.86 -23.09 17.31
CA ARG A 74 -6.64 -23.60 16.66
C ARG A 74 -6.02 -22.53 15.77
N TYR A 75 -4.73 -22.27 15.96
CA TYR A 75 -3.96 -21.35 15.13
C TYR A 75 -3.92 -21.81 13.66
N ASP A 76 -4.32 -20.91 12.75
CA ASP A 76 -4.23 -21.09 11.30
C ASP A 76 -3.87 -19.74 10.64
N LEU A 77 -2.60 -19.59 10.27
CA LEU A 77 -2.08 -18.38 9.64
C LEU A 77 -2.81 -18.04 8.33
N LYS A 78 -3.17 -19.03 7.51
CA LYS A 78 -3.86 -18.77 6.23
C LYS A 78 -5.25 -18.20 6.49
N ARG A 79 -5.95 -18.75 7.48
CA ARG A 79 -7.27 -18.24 7.87
C ARG A 79 -7.16 -16.84 8.50
N ALA A 80 -6.15 -16.61 9.34
CA ALA A 80 -5.90 -15.30 9.93
C ALA A 80 -5.67 -14.20 8.87
N VAL A 81 -4.80 -14.46 7.89
CA VAL A 81 -4.53 -13.54 6.77
C VAL A 81 -5.79 -13.29 5.95
N PHE A 82 -6.49 -14.37 5.55
CA PHE A 82 -7.74 -14.25 4.81
C PHE A 82 -8.75 -13.36 5.53
N MET A 83 -8.93 -13.52 6.84
CA MET A 83 -9.90 -12.75 7.59
C MET A 83 -9.53 -11.26 7.63
N THR A 84 -8.25 -10.93 7.79
CA THR A 84 -7.81 -9.53 7.75
C THR A 84 -7.96 -8.90 6.36
N GLU A 85 -7.63 -9.63 5.30
CA GLU A 85 -7.72 -9.14 3.92
C GLU A 85 -9.17 -9.05 3.43
N ASN A 86 -10.00 -10.04 3.74
CA ASN A 86 -11.39 -10.06 3.34
C ASN A 86 -12.17 -8.90 4.00
N VAL A 87 -11.87 -8.58 5.26
CA VAL A 87 -12.44 -7.42 5.94
C VAL A 87 -12.03 -6.12 5.25
N PHE A 88 -10.76 -5.98 4.87
CA PHE A 88 -10.28 -4.81 4.12
C PHE A 88 -10.98 -4.68 2.75
N MET A 89 -11.26 -5.80 2.09
CA MET A 89 -11.96 -5.86 0.81
C MET A 89 -13.50 -5.84 0.92
N GLY A 90 -14.07 -5.55 2.09
CA GLY A 90 -15.52 -5.44 2.28
C GLY A 90 -16.28 -6.78 2.15
N GLY A 91 -15.63 -7.89 2.47
CA GLY A 91 -16.27 -9.21 2.55
C GLY A 91 -16.48 -9.93 1.22
N GLN A 92 -15.93 -9.41 0.13
CA GLN A 92 -16.18 -9.93 -1.22
C GLN A 92 -15.29 -11.12 -1.60
N TYR A 93 -14.35 -11.52 -0.73
CA TYR A 93 -13.37 -12.55 -1.02
C TYR A 93 -13.86 -13.95 -0.63
N ASP A 94 -13.75 -14.90 -1.55
CA ASP A 94 -14.06 -16.30 -1.29
C ASP A 94 -12.84 -17.03 -0.71
N TYR A 95 -13.04 -17.76 0.38
CA TYR A 95 -11.96 -18.49 1.04
C TYR A 95 -11.45 -19.67 0.21
N GLY A 96 -12.31 -20.28 -0.62
CA GLY A 96 -11.91 -21.35 -1.54
C GLY A 96 -10.93 -20.83 -2.59
N GLN A 97 -11.28 -19.71 -3.23
CA GLN A 97 -10.43 -19.03 -4.22
C GLN A 97 -9.11 -18.57 -3.60
N PHE A 98 -9.14 -17.96 -2.42
CA PHE A 98 -7.91 -17.55 -1.70
C PHE A 98 -6.96 -18.74 -1.47
N LYS A 99 -7.49 -19.88 -1.00
CA LYS A 99 -6.66 -21.08 -0.82
C LYS A 99 -6.10 -21.61 -2.13
N GLN A 100 -6.90 -21.59 -3.20
CA GLN A 100 -6.48 -22.07 -4.51
C GLN A 100 -5.35 -21.21 -5.06
N GLN A 101 -5.46 -19.89 -4.97
CA GLN A 101 -4.40 -18.96 -5.39
C GLN A 101 -3.09 -19.23 -4.65
N ILE A 102 -3.13 -19.43 -3.33
CA ILE A 102 -1.93 -19.80 -2.56
C ILE A 102 -1.36 -21.14 -3.04
N ALA A 103 -2.21 -22.14 -3.30
CA ALA A 103 -1.77 -23.44 -3.79
C ALA A 103 -1.06 -23.32 -5.15
N ASP A 104 -1.60 -22.51 -6.06
CA ASP A 104 -1.04 -22.28 -7.40
C ASP A 104 0.34 -21.59 -7.29
N LEU A 105 0.48 -20.57 -6.43
CA LEU A 105 1.76 -19.91 -6.17
C LEU A 105 2.79 -20.87 -5.56
N VAL A 106 2.36 -21.75 -4.66
CA VAL A 106 3.23 -22.79 -4.09
C VAL A 106 3.72 -23.76 -5.18
N GLN A 107 2.85 -24.16 -6.11
CA GLN A 107 3.26 -25.02 -7.23
C GLN A 107 4.26 -24.31 -8.14
N LEU A 108 4.04 -23.02 -8.42
CA LEU A 108 4.97 -22.20 -9.20
C LEU A 108 6.34 -22.13 -8.52
N CYS A 109 6.38 -21.85 -7.21
CA CYS A 109 7.64 -21.84 -6.44
C CYS A 109 8.36 -23.20 -6.45
N ARG A 110 7.62 -24.31 -6.36
CA ARG A 110 8.22 -25.66 -6.45
C ARG A 110 8.85 -25.91 -7.81
N GLY A 111 8.18 -25.48 -8.88
CA GLY A 111 8.71 -25.54 -10.24
C GLY A 111 9.99 -24.70 -10.39
N LEU A 112 9.98 -23.47 -9.87
CA LEU A 112 11.15 -22.56 -9.90
C LEU A 112 12.32 -23.08 -9.06
N ALA A 113 12.04 -23.71 -7.91
CA ALA A 113 13.06 -24.31 -7.06
C ALA A 113 13.64 -25.60 -7.67
N ALA A 114 13.04 -26.12 -8.76
CA ALA A 114 13.33 -27.44 -9.33
C ALA A 114 13.34 -28.53 -8.24
N ASP A 115 12.34 -28.48 -7.34
CA ASP A 115 12.28 -29.32 -6.13
C ASP A 115 12.41 -30.81 -6.53
N SER A 116 13.58 -31.39 -6.22
CA SER A 116 13.84 -32.83 -6.34
C SER A 116 13.46 -33.55 -5.04
N THR A 117 13.64 -34.88 -4.99
CA THR A 117 13.38 -35.69 -3.79
C THR A 117 14.14 -35.22 -2.53
N GLN A 118 15.17 -34.36 -2.66
CA GLN A 118 15.79 -33.64 -1.55
C GLN A 118 15.63 -32.12 -1.74
N PRO A 119 14.71 -31.48 -0.99
CA PRO A 119 14.44 -30.05 -1.14
C PRO A 119 15.59 -29.21 -0.58
N ASN A 120 16.12 -28.28 -1.39
CA ASN A 120 17.14 -27.31 -0.97
C ASN A 120 16.47 -26.05 -0.40
N PRO A 121 16.65 -25.72 0.90
CA PRO A 121 16.03 -24.54 1.51
C PRO A 121 16.39 -23.21 0.83
N ALA A 122 17.64 -23.06 0.37
CA ALA A 122 18.09 -21.84 -0.30
C ALA A 122 17.43 -21.67 -1.67
N ALA A 123 17.25 -22.76 -2.42
CA ALA A 123 16.56 -22.73 -3.71
C ALA A 123 15.08 -22.35 -3.54
N ARG A 124 14.41 -22.86 -2.48
CA ARG A 124 13.03 -22.50 -2.16
C ARG A 124 12.89 -21.04 -1.75
N PHE A 125 13.83 -20.52 -0.98
CA PHE A 125 13.85 -19.09 -0.62
C PHE A 125 14.06 -18.20 -1.85
N LEU A 126 15.01 -18.55 -2.72
CA LEU A 126 15.25 -17.83 -3.97
C LEU A 126 14.04 -17.88 -4.91
N ALA A 127 13.37 -19.03 -5.01
CA ALA A 127 12.15 -19.20 -5.79
C ALA A 127 11.01 -18.32 -5.26
N LEU A 128 10.86 -18.23 -3.92
CA LEU A 128 9.90 -17.31 -3.30
C LEU A 128 10.28 -15.85 -3.56
N HIS A 129 11.54 -15.47 -3.37
CA HIS A 129 12.00 -14.12 -3.65
C HIS A 129 11.69 -13.73 -5.10
N ARG A 130 12.05 -14.60 -6.05
CA ARG A 130 11.77 -14.41 -7.48
C ARG A 130 10.28 -14.29 -7.79
N LEU A 131 9.43 -15.10 -7.15
CA LEU A 131 7.98 -14.98 -7.28
C LEU A 131 7.51 -13.58 -6.87
N MET A 132 8.05 -13.03 -5.78
CA MET A 132 7.62 -11.76 -5.23
C MET A 132 8.20 -10.54 -5.98
N THR A 133 9.39 -10.66 -6.59
CA THR A 133 10.11 -9.52 -7.19
C THR A 133 10.10 -9.48 -8.71
N ASP A 134 10.02 -10.63 -9.38
CA ASP A 134 10.24 -10.73 -10.82
C ASP A 134 8.96 -11.13 -11.56
N THR A 135 8.89 -10.79 -12.85
CA THR A 135 7.89 -11.40 -13.74
C THR A 135 8.27 -12.86 -14.02
N VAL A 136 7.45 -13.81 -13.54
CA VAL A 136 7.67 -15.24 -13.75
C VAL A 136 6.87 -15.70 -14.96
N ARG A 137 7.54 -16.22 -15.99
CA ARG A 137 6.89 -16.80 -17.17
C ARG A 137 6.64 -18.29 -16.96
N VAL A 138 5.40 -18.71 -17.24
CA VAL A 138 5.00 -20.13 -17.20
C VAL A 138 4.92 -20.63 -18.63
N GLU A 139 5.75 -21.62 -18.94
CA GLU A 139 5.84 -22.25 -20.24
C GLU A 139 5.18 -23.63 -20.22
N TYR A 140 4.39 -23.93 -21.25
CA TYR A 140 3.89 -25.28 -21.52
C TYR A 140 4.32 -25.68 -22.92
N ALA A 141 4.93 -26.86 -23.07
CA ALA A 141 5.42 -27.36 -24.35
C ALA A 141 6.29 -26.34 -25.15
N LYS A 142 7.16 -25.60 -24.45
CA LYS A 142 8.04 -24.53 -25.00
C LYS A 142 7.31 -23.30 -25.57
N GLN A 143 6.04 -23.12 -25.25
CA GLN A 143 5.32 -21.88 -25.51
C GLN A 143 4.99 -21.19 -24.19
N VAL A 144 5.23 -19.88 -24.10
CA VAL A 144 4.81 -19.09 -22.94
C VAL A 144 3.30 -19.01 -22.96
N VAL A 145 2.65 -19.60 -21.96
CA VAL A 145 1.18 -19.64 -21.87
C VAL A 145 0.66 -18.52 -20.99
N THR A 146 1.38 -18.17 -19.92
CA THR A 146 0.99 -17.11 -19.01
C THR A 146 2.20 -16.52 -18.27
N ALA A 147 2.06 -15.33 -17.71
CA ALA A 147 3.08 -14.67 -16.92
C ALA A 147 2.49 -14.19 -15.59
N HIS A 148 3.09 -14.60 -14.49
CA HIS A 148 2.84 -14.04 -13.17
C HIS A 148 3.62 -12.73 -13.04
N GLN A 149 2.92 -11.65 -12.70
CA GLN A 149 3.53 -10.37 -12.37
C GLN A 149 3.81 -10.31 -10.87
N PRO A 150 4.88 -9.62 -10.44
CA PRO A 150 5.15 -9.43 -9.03
C PRO A 150 4.00 -8.68 -8.36
N PHE A 151 3.85 -8.88 -7.05
CA PHE A 151 2.85 -8.16 -6.27
C PHE A 151 3.29 -6.69 -6.16
N THR A 152 2.48 -5.77 -6.71
CA THR A 152 2.70 -4.30 -6.70
C THR A 152 1.95 -3.60 -5.58
#